data_AF-A0A917X224-F1
#
_entry.id   AF-A0A917X224-F1
#
_cell.length_a   1.000
_cell.length_b   1.000
_cell.length_c   1.000
_cell.angle_alpha   90.00
_cell.angle_beta   90.00
_cell.angle_gamma   90.00
#
_symmetry.space_group_name_H-M   'P 1'
#
loop_
_entity.id
_entity.type
_entity.pdbx_description
1 polymer ?
#
loop_
_entity_poly.entity_id
_entity_poly.type
_entity_poly.pdbx_seq_one_letter_code
_entity_poly.pdbx_strand_id
1 'polypeptide(L)'
;MTSWQPSTATERALLAAVEAGDQTAFHTELAAGPLLLPVSPTAAVDEPVGWPTGRHEGVTHVVAYTSPMAIAAGLPGQSVSYRVSALADLAVDWPDDRWVLAIDAGLPIGVRLTADELRTLAAPAVEAERPLREAVQRQDPDALMAALLRAELVLPLRPDGPATRDLADPEFPWWGLPDEQGRTSLPVFTSEARLRQALGDHDSVVVSSLQLTGHWPDSSWQLLLNPETPLAAALPGEAVSALRDWLGELRHVLDDAAEQERQRRVSAAYADPSTVGVPVPRPASDPVVDEGPDPDVPLRLQLVIPHRYLPSYLDEGYDRAAGLVHAWHGPERDTPVRLYRRLGLLGAGSPFEESDEWVAALRWSPGEDTPEEWGRGQPRMESLVVPDGTELHCLHHDGRDELLARFDAAARRWSPA
;
A
#
# COMPACT_ATOMS: atom_id res chain seq x y z
N MET A 1 -2.60 -31.32 36.13
CA MET A 1 -2.69 -29.97 35.54
C MET A 1 -1.28 -29.56 35.19
N THR A 2 -0.99 -29.38 33.91
CA THR A 2 0.30 -28.89 33.40
C THR A 2 0.61 -27.55 34.07
N SER A 3 1.81 -27.40 34.64
CA SER A 3 2.27 -26.18 35.33
C SER A 3 2.64 -25.04 34.38
N TRP A 4 2.02 -25.01 33.20
CA TRP A 4 2.32 -24.04 32.15
C TRP A 4 1.74 -22.67 32.51
N GLN A 5 2.52 -21.63 32.26
CA GLN A 5 2.11 -20.22 32.36
C GLN A 5 2.51 -19.50 31.08
N PRO A 6 1.71 -18.51 30.63
CA PRO A 6 2.01 -17.77 29.42
C PRO A 6 3.29 -16.95 29.59
N SER A 7 4.26 -17.17 28.72
CA SER A 7 5.59 -16.57 28.75
C SER A 7 5.68 -15.31 27.87
N THR A 8 4.97 -15.30 26.75
CA THR A 8 4.98 -14.19 25.78
C THR A 8 3.75 -13.30 25.88
N ALA A 9 3.80 -12.11 25.28
CA ALA A 9 2.64 -11.24 25.17
C ALA A 9 1.49 -11.92 24.40
N THR A 10 1.83 -12.60 23.30
CA THR A 10 0.90 -13.39 22.49
C THR A 10 0.20 -14.48 23.32
N GLU A 11 0.92 -15.27 24.11
CA GLU A 11 0.30 -16.31 24.97
C GLU A 11 -0.63 -15.74 26.03
N ARG A 12 -0.30 -14.57 26.60
CA ARG A 12 -1.17 -13.87 27.55
C ARG A 12 -2.44 -13.37 26.87
N ALA A 13 -2.33 -12.81 25.67
CA ALA A 13 -3.47 -12.35 24.88
C ALA A 13 -4.38 -13.52 24.45
N LEU A 14 -3.80 -14.64 23.99
CA LEU A 14 -4.54 -15.86 23.68
C LEU A 14 -5.26 -16.41 24.91
N LEU A 15 -4.59 -16.48 26.06
CA LEU A 15 -5.21 -16.96 27.30
C LEU A 15 -6.36 -16.04 27.75
N ALA A 16 -6.17 -14.73 27.70
CA ALA A 16 -7.20 -13.75 28.03
C ALA A 16 -8.43 -13.89 27.10
N ALA A 17 -8.21 -14.11 25.81
CA ALA A 17 -9.27 -14.34 24.84
C ALA A 17 -10.05 -15.64 25.14
N VAL A 18 -9.34 -16.73 25.50
CA VAL A 18 -9.97 -17.99 25.94
C VAL A 18 -10.81 -17.78 27.20
N GLU A 19 -10.28 -17.09 28.21
CA GLU A 19 -10.98 -16.80 29.47
C GLU A 19 -12.22 -15.91 29.27
N ALA A 20 -12.15 -14.97 28.32
CA ALA A 20 -13.26 -14.12 27.92
C ALA A 20 -14.28 -14.82 27.00
N GLY A 21 -13.93 -15.98 26.42
CA GLY A 21 -14.72 -16.63 25.38
C GLY A 21 -14.74 -15.86 24.05
N ASP A 22 -13.76 -14.99 23.82
CA ASP A 22 -13.65 -14.15 22.61
C ASP A 22 -12.87 -14.89 21.51
N GLN A 23 -13.60 -15.61 20.67
CA GLN A 23 -12.99 -16.38 19.58
C GLN A 23 -12.36 -15.48 18.51
N THR A 24 -12.89 -14.27 18.29
CA THR A 24 -12.37 -13.34 17.28
C THR A 24 -11.02 -12.78 17.71
N ALA A 25 -10.89 -12.37 18.97
CA ALA A 25 -9.61 -11.94 19.53
C ALA A 25 -8.57 -13.07 19.51
N PHE A 26 -8.98 -14.29 19.87
CA PHE A 26 -8.10 -15.46 19.84
C PHE A 26 -7.56 -15.73 18.42
N HIS A 27 -8.43 -15.77 17.41
CA HIS A 27 -8.04 -15.97 16.02
C HIS A 27 -7.16 -14.83 15.49
N THR A 28 -7.48 -13.58 15.82
CA THR A 28 -6.69 -12.42 15.40
C THR A 28 -5.26 -12.47 15.95
N GLU A 29 -5.12 -12.76 17.25
CA GLU A 29 -3.81 -12.89 17.88
C GLU A 29 -3.03 -14.08 17.32
N LEU A 30 -3.70 -15.22 17.10
CA LEU A 30 -3.10 -16.41 16.53
C LEU A 30 -2.59 -16.19 15.09
N ALA A 31 -3.34 -15.45 14.27
CA ALA A 31 -2.95 -15.17 12.89
C ALA A 31 -1.73 -14.23 12.81
N ALA A 32 -1.57 -13.33 13.78
CA ALA A 32 -0.45 -12.39 13.82
C ALA A 32 0.79 -12.94 14.52
N GLY A 33 0.63 -13.94 15.40
CA GLY A 33 1.69 -14.51 16.22
C GLY A 33 2.62 -15.48 15.48
N PRO A 34 3.90 -15.59 15.88
CA PRO A 34 4.80 -16.59 15.36
C PRO A 34 4.44 -18.00 15.87
N LEU A 35 4.60 -19.01 15.01
CA LEU A 35 4.45 -20.42 15.35
C LEU A 35 5.81 -21.12 15.27
N LEU A 36 6.16 -21.83 16.34
CA LEU A 36 7.38 -22.62 16.43
C LEU A 36 7.04 -24.07 16.08
N LEU A 37 7.61 -24.54 14.97
CA LEU A 37 7.51 -25.92 14.52
C LEU A 37 8.74 -26.67 15.05
N PRO A 38 8.56 -27.66 15.95
CA PRO A 38 9.65 -28.51 16.41
C PRO A 38 10.35 -29.19 15.23
N VAL A 39 11.67 -29.25 15.23
CA VAL A 39 12.45 -30.01 14.24
C VAL A 39 13.30 -31.03 14.96
N SER A 40 13.35 -32.25 14.44
CA SER A 40 14.20 -33.29 15.04
C SER A 40 15.68 -32.91 14.85
N PRO A 41 16.51 -32.96 15.91
CA PRO A 41 17.92 -32.55 15.85
C PRO A 41 18.81 -33.48 14.99
N THR A 42 18.26 -34.60 14.50
CA THR A 42 18.95 -35.60 13.67
C THR A 42 18.73 -35.41 12.16
N ALA A 43 17.99 -34.40 11.72
CA ALA A 43 17.86 -34.09 10.31
C ALA A 43 19.23 -33.65 9.73
N ALA A 44 19.67 -34.27 8.64
CA ALA A 44 20.92 -33.90 7.98
C ALA A 44 20.80 -32.47 7.40
N VAL A 45 21.90 -31.74 7.34
CA VAL A 45 21.97 -30.31 6.94
C VAL A 45 21.40 -30.04 5.54
N ASP A 46 21.26 -31.07 4.70
CA ASP A 46 20.76 -31.00 3.31
C ASP A 46 19.43 -31.75 3.06
N GLU A 47 18.75 -32.27 4.09
CA GLU A 47 17.42 -32.87 3.91
C GLU A 47 16.32 -31.82 4.09
N PRO A 48 15.29 -31.78 3.21
CA PRO A 48 14.15 -30.89 3.40
C PRO A 48 13.54 -31.17 4.76
N VAL A 49 13.57 -30.16 5.64
CA VAL A 49 13.09 -30.25 7.02
C VAL A 49 11.63 -30.72 6.99
N GLY A 50 11.42 -31.98 7.37
CA GLY A 50 10.09 -32.58 7.35
C GLY A 50 9.14 -31.87 8.31
N TRP A 51 7.85 -31.86 7.95
CA TRP A 51 6.80 -31.36 8.82
C TRP A 51 6.77 -32.14 10.15
N PRO A 52 6.66 -31.49 11.32
CA PRO A 52 6.59 -32.17 12.61
C PRO A 52 5.23 -32.86 12.78
N THR A 53 5.11 -34.07 12.23
CA THR A 53 3.86 -34.80 12.24
C THR A 53 3.78 -35.80 13.40
N GLY A 54 2.63 -35.82 14.09
CA GLY A 54 2.21 -36.90 14.99
C GLY A 54 0.90 -37.52 14.52
N ARG A 55 0.66 -38.81 14.82
CA ARG A 55 -0.66 -39.43 14.55
C ARG A 55 -1.50 -39.41 15.82
N HIS A 56 -2.71 -38.85 15.72
CA HIS A 56 -3.70 -38.85 16.78
C HIS A 56 -5.06 -39.23 16.18
N GLU A 57 -5.72 -40.23 16.79
CA GLU A 57 -7.01 -40.76 16.32
C GLU A 57 -7.04 -41.14 14.82
N GLY A 58 -5.92 -41.61 14.29
CA GLY A 58 -5.79 -42.00 12.88
C GLY A 58 -5.51 -40.84 11.92
N VAL A 59 -5.60 -39.58 12.36
CA VAL A 59 -5.33 -38.38 11.57
C VAL A 59 -3.91 -37.87 11.81
N THR A 60 -3.24 -37.44 10.74
CA THR A 60 -1.92 -36.81 10.82
C THR A 60 -2.09 -35.37 11.31
N HIS A 61 -1.41 -35.04 12.39
CA HIS A 61 -1.39 -33.70 12.95
C HIS A 61 0.00 -33.10 12.80
N VAL A 62 0.11 -31.90 12.24
CA VAL A 62 1.32 -31.08 12.32
C VAL A 62 1.31 -30.38 13.67
N VAL A 63 2.38 -30.48 14.44
CA VAL A 63 2.46 -29.88 15.77
C VAL A 63 3.21 -28.55 15.71
N ALA A 64 2.62 -27.51 16.28
CA ALA A 64 3.23 -26.19 16.43
C ALA A 64 2.99 -25.65 17.84
N TYR A 65 3.80 -24.68 18.25
CA TYR A 65 3.74 -24.07 19.58
C TYR A 65 3.94 -22.57 19.51
N THR A 66 3.37 -21.81 20.45
CA THR A 66 3.51 -20.34 20.49
C THR A 66 4.80 -19.86 21.15
N SER A 67 5.51 -20.72 21.89
CA SER A 67 6.78 -20.36 22.54
C SER A 67 7.65 -21.57 22.87
N PRO A 68 8.95 -21.37 23.16
CA PRO A 68 9.81 -22.44 23.68
C PRO A 68 9.30 -23.02 25.01
N MET A 69 8.62 -22.20 25.84
CA MET A 69 8.02 -22.67 27.09
C MET A 69 6.81 -23.59 26.83
N ALA A 70 6.01 -23.27 25.81
CA ALA A 70 4.93 -24.13 25.35
C ALA A 70 5.46 -25.44 24.76
N ILE A 71 6.55 -25.42 23.98
CA ILE A 71 7.26 -26.63 23.53
C ILE A 71 7.67 -27.48 24.73
N ALA A 72 8.34 -26.88 25.73
CA ALA A 72 8.82 -27.61 26.90
C ALA A 72 7.68 -28.24 27.72
N ALA A 73 6.51 -27.58 27.77
CA ALA A 73 5.32 -28.11 28.43
C ALA A 73 4.62 -29.21 27.62
N GLY A 74 4.58 -29.08 26.30
CA GLY A 74 3.95 -30.05 25.39
C GLY A 74 4.81 -31.28 25.09
N LEU A 75 6.13 -31.14 25.13
CA LEU A 75 7.12 -32.19 24.86
C LEU A 75 8.12 -32.32 26.03
N PRO A 76 7.66 -32.71 27.23
CA PRO A 76 8.50 -32.74 28.42
C PRO A 76 9.67 -33.72 28.26
N GLY A 77 10.88 -33.26 28.62
CA GLY A 77 12.10 -34.07 28.63
C GLY A 77 12.76 -34.28 27.27
N GLN A 78 12.28 -33.60 26.22
CA GLN A 78 12.89 -33.65 24.89
C GLN A 78 13.68 -32.37 24.62
N SER A 79 14.94 -32.51 24.18
CA SER A 79 15.70 -31.39 23.61
C SER A 79 15.30 -31.24 22.15
N VAL A 80 14.64 -30.14 21.81
CA VAL A 80 14.09 -29.91 20.48
C VAL A 80 14.59 -28.58 19.94
N SER A 81 15.13 -28.59 18.73
CA SER A 81 15.31 -27.37 17.93
C SER A 81 13.96 -27.00 17.30
N TYR A 82 13.77 -25.76 16.89
CA TYR A 82 12.52 -25.33 16.24
C TYR A 82 12.79 -24.37 15.10
N ARG A 83 11.85 -24.32 14.16
CA ARG A 83 11.76 -23.31 13.09
C ARG A 83 10.59 -22.39 13.39
N VAL A 84 10.77 -21.09 13.23
CA VAL A 84 9.69 -20.11 13.36
C VAL A 84 9.00 -19.92 12.01
N SER A 85 7.67 -19.85 12.00
CA SER A 85 6.86 -19.66 10.78
C SER A 85 5.62 -18.83 11.10
N ALA A 86 5.17 -18.02 10.15
CA ALA A 86 3.87 -17.36 10.26
C ALA A 86 2.75 -18.32 9.84
N LEU A 87 1.53 -18.11 10.35
CA LEU A 87 0.36 -18.89 9.94
C LEU A 87 0.11 -18.79 8.42
N ALA A 88 0.38 -17.62 7.83
CA ALA A 88 0.30 -17.39 6.38
C ALA A 88 1.25 -18.29 5.58
N ASP A 89 2.49 -18.49 6.05
CA ASP A 89 3.45 -19.36 5.38
C ASP A 89 2.99 -20.82 5.43
N LEU A 90 2.48 -21.26 6.59
CA LEU A 90 1.94 -22.61 6.73
C LEU A 90 0.75 -22.84 5.81
N ALA A 91 -0.13 -21.84 5.64
CA ALA A 91 -1.28 -21.94 4.76
C ALA A 91 -0.89 -22.03 3.29
N VAL A 92 0.16 -21.31 2.86
CA VAL A 92 0.67 -21.35 1.48
C VAL A 92 1.34 -22.68 1.18
N ASP A 93 2.21 -23.16 2.08
CA ASP A 93 3.03 -24.35 1.86
C ASP A 93 2.39 -25.65 2.40
N TRP A 94 1.11 -25.61 2.78
CA TRP A 94 0.45 -26.71 3.48
C TRP A 94 0.49 -28.03 2.68
N PRO A 95 1.00 -29.14 3.24
CA PRO A 95 1.38 -30.31 2.46
C PRO A 95 0.23 -31.26 2.08
N ASP A 96 -0.83 -31.34 2.90
CA ASP A 96 -1.96 -32.27 2.68
C ASP A 96 -3.22 -31.74 3.37
N ASP A 97 -4.30 -31.58 2.61
CA ASP A 97 -5.58 -31.04 3.10
C ASP A 97 -6.26 -31.90 4.18
N ARG A 98 -5.86 -33.16 4.33
CA ARG A 98 -6.38 -34.07 5.35
C ARG A 98 -5.66 -33.92 6.70
N TRP A 99 -4.55 -33.18 6.73
CA TRP A 99 -3.78 -32.98 7.95
C TRP A 99 -4.38 -31.84 8.78
N VAL A 100 -4.17 -31.92 10.09
CA VAL A 100 -4.67 -30.94 11.06
C VAL A 100 -3.49 -30.23 11.70
N LEU A 101 -3.50 -28.90 11.77
CA LEU A 101 -2.54 -28.14 12.56
C LEU A 101 -2.97 -28.17 14.03
N ALA A 102 -2.16 -28.76 14.90
CA ALA A 102 -2.35 -28.76 16.33
C ALA A 102 -1.37 -27.76 16.97
N ILE A 103 -1.92 -26.67 17.49
CA ILE A 103 -1.15 -25.61 18.14
C ILE A 103 -1.32 -25.76 19.65
N ASP A 104 -0.20 -25.78 20.39
CA ASP A 104 -0.18 -25.86 21.86
C ASP A 104 -1.03 -27.00 22.42
N ALA A 105 -0.98 -28.16 21.75
CA ALA A 105 -1.82 -29.31 22.09
C ALA A 105 -1.66 -29.71 23.56
N GLY A 106 -2.77 -29.72 24.30
CA GLY A 106 -2.80 -30.05 25.73
C GLY A 106 -2.54 -28.89 26.69
N LEU A 107 -2.34 -27.67 26.16
CA LEU A 107 -2.26 -26.43 26.94
C LEU A 107 -3.62 -25.71 26.97
N PRO A 108 -3.86 -24.79 27.91
CA PRO A 108 -5.11 -24.02 27.99
C PRO A 108 -5.45 -23.20 26.74
N ILE A 109 -4.42 -22.79 25.98
CA ILE A 109 -4.55 -22.04 24.72
C ILE A 109 -4.54 -22.95 23.47
N GLY A 110 -4.58 -24.27 23.68
CA GLY A 110 -4.44 -25.25 22.60
C GLY A 110 -5.62 -25.24 21.63
N VAL A 111 -5.31 -25.25 20.34
CA VAL A 111 -6.30 -25.24 19.25
C VAL A 111 -5.92 -26.23 18.15
N ARG A 112 -6.93 -26.76 17.46
CA ARG A 112 -6.77 -27.61 16.28
C ARG A 112 -7.44 -26.92 15.10
N LEU A 113 -6.71 -26.76 14.00
CA LEU A 113 -7.20 -26.16 12.77
C LEU A 113 -7.10 -27.20 11.64
N THR A 114 -8.20 -27.42 10.95
CA THR A 114 -8.18 -28.10 9.65
C THR A 114 -7.45 -27.26 8.61
N ALA A 115 -7.08 -27.85 7.47
CA ALA A 115 -6.46 -27.11 6.38
C ALA A 115 -7.34 -25.96 5.87
N ASP A 116 -8.66 -26.12 5.85
CA ASP A 116 -9.61 -25.09 5.42
C ASP A 116 -9.70 -23.93 6.43
N GLU A 117 -9.77 -24.24 7.73
CA GLU A 117 -9.74 -23.23 8.79
C GLU A 117 -8.40 -22.48 8.81
N LEU A 118 -7.29 -23.17 8.62
CA LEU A 118 -5.95 -22.57 8.48
C LEU A 118 -5.92 -21.57 7.32
N ARG A 119 -6.39 -21.96 6.13
CA ARG A 119 -6.42 -21.08 4.95
C ARG A 119 -7.37 -19.90 5.16
N THR A 120 -8.54 -20.13 5.75
CA THR A 120 -9.52 -19.08 6.05
C THR A 120 -8.94 -18.05 7.01
N LEU A 121 -8.28 -18.50 8.07
CA LEU A 121 -7.67 -17.62 9.06
C LEU A 121 -6.47 -16.84 8.49
N ALA A 122 -5.69 -17.47 7.62
CA ALA A 122 -4.52 -16.87 6.99
C ALA A 122 -4.84 -15.96 5.78
N ALA A 123 -6.03 -16.09 5.18
CA ALA A 123 -6.38 -15.43 3.92
C ALA A 123 -6.09 -13.92 3.90
N PRO A 124 -6.45 -13.10 4.93
CA PRO A 124 -6.16 -11.67 4.89
C PRO A 124 -4.67 -11.34 4.76
N ALA A 125 -3.81 -12.06 5.50
CA ALA A 125 -2.37 -11.88 5.43
C ALA A 125 -1.80 -12.38 4.10
N VAL A 126 -2.26 -13.53 3.60
CA VAL A 126 -1.83 -14.09 2.32
C VAL A 126 -2.15 -13.14 1.16
N GLU A 127 -3.34 -12.53 1.17
CA GLU A 127 -3.80 -11.58 0.17
C GLU A 127 -3.02 -10.26 0.23
N ALA A 128 -2.84 -9.71 1.44
CA ALA A 128 -2.05 -8.48 1.63
C ALA A 128 -0.60 -8.64 1.15
N GLU A 129 -0.03 -9.83 1.33
CA GLU A 129 1.34 -10.15 0.93
C GLU A 129 1.46 -10.63 -0.53
N ARG A 130 0.34 -10.81 -1.26
CA ARG A 130 0.36 -11.35 -2.63
C ARG A 130 1.28 -10.55 -3.56
N PRO A 131 1.21 -9.20 -3.63
CA PRO A 131 2.07 -8.44 -4.55
C PRO A 131 3.56 -8.65 -4.24
N LEU A 132 3.91 -8.68 -2.95
CA LEU A 132 5.28 -8.89 -2.52
C LEU A 132 5.77 -10.30 -2.85
N ARG A 133 4.97 -11.32 -2.53
CA ARG A 133 5.27 -12.73 -2.80
C ARG A 133 5.50 -12.96 -4.29
N GLU A 134 4.64 -12.40 -5.12
CA GLU A 134 4.72 -12.47 -6.56
C GLU A 134 5.99 -11.81 -7.11
N ALA A 135 6.39 -10.66 -6.56
CA ALA A 135 7.62 -9.98 -6.95
C ALA A 135 8.87 -10.78 -6.56
N VAL A 136 8.92 -11.31 -5.31
CA VAL A 136 10.03 -12.14 -4.82
C VAL A 136 10.17 -13.43 -5.64
N GLN A 137 9.06 -14.12 -5.91
CA GLN A 137 9.07 -15.36 -6.71
C GLN A 137 9.53 -15.15 -8.14
N ARG A 138 9.13 -14.04 -8.78
CA ARG A 138 9.55 -13.70 -10.15
C ARG A 138 10.93 -13.05 -10.21
N GLN A 139 11.53 -12.73 -9.05
CA GLN A 139 12.75 -11.94 -8.95
C GLN A 139 12.64 -10.62 -9.74
N ASP A 140 11.46 -9.99 -9.69
CA ASP A 140 11.14 -8.77 -10.42
C ASP A 140 11.40 -7.55 -9.51
N PRO A 141 12.48 -6.79 -9.74
CA PRO A 141 12.84 -5.66 -8.89
C PRO A 141 11.85 -4.50 -9.01
N ASP A 142 11.23 -4.31 -10.17
CA ASP A 142 10.28 -3.22 -10.40
C ASP A 142 8.95 -3.51 -9.70
N ALA A 143 8.47 -4.75 -9.78
CA ALA A 143 7.29 -5.20 -9.05
C ALA A 143 7.52 -5.20 -7.53
N LEU A 144 8.73 -5.56 -7.08
CA LEU A 144 9.12 -5.51 -5.66
C LEU A 144 9.08 -4.07 -5.17
N MET A 145 9.64 -3.14 -5.95
CA MET A 145 9.64 -1.72 -5.62
C MET A 145 8.22 -1.14 -5.56
N ALA A 146 7.38 -1.46 -6.55
CA ALA A 146 5.99 -1.04 -6.57
C ALA A 146 5.19 -1.57 -5.37
N ALA A 147 5.46 -2.81 -4.94
CA ALA A 147 4.86 -3.38 -3.73
C ALA A 147 5.30 -2.63 -2.47
N LEU A 148 6.60 -2.29 -2.36
CA LEU A 148 7.14 -1.55 -1.22
C LEU A 148 6.61 -0.12 -1.14
N LEU A 149 6.46 0.59 -2.26
CA LEU A 149 5.92 1.95 -2.28
C LEU A 149 4.48 2.04 -1.75
N ARG A 150 3.72 0.94 -1.81
CA ARG A 150 2.33 0.85 -1.33
C ARG A 150 2.21 0.31 0.10
N ALA A 151 3.28 -0.29 0.62
CA ALA A 151 3.27 -0.91 1.93
C ALA A 151 3.78 0.06 3.00
N GLU A 152 3.19 -0.02 4.19
CA GLU A 152 3.82 0.50 5.39
C GLU A 152 4.93 -0.46 5.83
N LEU A 153 6.08 0.10 6.19
CA LEU A 153 7.27 -0.64 6.59
C LEU A 153 7.45 -0.53 8.09
N VAL A 154 7.85 -1.65 8.70
CA VAL A 154 8.14 -1.74 10.12
C VAL A 154 9.64 -1.86 10.31
N LEU A 155 10.22 -0.87 10.98
CA LEU A 155 11.63 -0.80 11.29
C LEU A 155 11.86 -1.21 12.74
N PRO A 156 12.66 -2.26 13.00
CA PRO A 156 13.15 -2.53 14.35
C PRO A 156 14.10 -1.42 14.81
N LEU A 157 13.95 -0.99 16.06
CA LEU A 157 14.82 -0.01 16.69
C LEU A 157 16.00 -0.71 17.35
N ARG A 158 17.19 -0.12 17.40
CA ARG A 158 18.31 -0.76 18.11
C ARG A 158 17.98 -0.90 19.61
N PRO A 159 18.14 -2.11 20.21
CA PRO A 159 18.01 -2.28 21.65
C PRO A 159 18.91 -1.32 22.42
N ASP A 160 18.43 -0.79 23.55
CA ASP A 160 19.13 0.18 24.40
C ASP A 160 19.48 1.52 23.71
N GLY A 161 18.86 1.81 22.55
CA GLY A 161 18.98 3.09 21.86
C GLY A 161 18.12 4.21 22.48
N PRO A 162 18.29 5.46 22.01
CA PRO A 162 17.39 6.55 22.36
C PRO A 162 15.93 6.22 22.05
N ALA A 163 14.99 6.70 22.86
CA ALA A 163 13.56 6.44 22.68
C ALA A 163 12.91 7.23 21.52
N THR A 164 13.72 7.89 20.69
CA THR A 164 13.23 8.65 19.54
C THR A 164 12.64 7.71 18.50
N ARG A 165 11.51 8.11 17.93
CA ARG A 165 10.85 7.40 16.82
C ARG A 165 10.78 8.26 15.56
N ASP A 166 11.43 9.42 15.58
CA ASP A 166 11.51 10.31 14.43
C ASP A 166 12.78 9.99 13.63
N LEU A 167 12.61 9.58 12.37
CA LEU A 167 13.73 9.28 11.47
C LEU A 167 14.55 10.53 11.12
N ALA A 168 13.99 11.74 11.31
CA ALA A 168 14.71 12.99 11.13
C ALA A 168 15.70 13.28 12.27
N ASP A 169 15.58 12.59 13.41
CA ASP A 169 16.48 12.74 14.54
C ASP A 169 17.86 12.14 14.21
N PRO A 170 18.96 12.92 14.27
CA PRO A 170 20.31 12.38 14.03
C PRO A 170 20.71 11.32 15.06
N GLU A 171 20.06 11.26 16.23
CA GLU A 171 20.27 10.22 17.24
C GLU A 171 19.36 8.99 17.04
N PHE A 172 18.63 8.90 15.92
CA PHE A 172 17.75 7.78 15.63
C PHE A 172 18.48 6.43 15.70
N PRO A 173 17.96 5.46 16.48
CA PRO A 173 18.64 4.20 16.78
C PRO A 173 18.53 3.20 15.63
N TRP A 174 19.17 3.48 14.49
CA TRP A 174 19.24 2.54 13.37
C TRP A 174 19.81 1.18 13.82
N TRP A 175 19.05 0.11 13.58
CA TRP A 175 19.47 -1.25 13.91
C TRP A 175 20.15 -1.93 12.71
N GLY A 176 21.40 -1.55 12.44
CA GLY A 176 22.20 -2.18 11.40
C GLY A 176 22.80 -3.51 11.86
N LEU A 177 22.65 -4.55 11.03
CA LEU A 177 23.27 -5.86 11.21
C LEU A 177 24.35 -6.06 10.16
N PRO A 178 25.57 -6.50 10.52
CA PRO A 178 26.58 -6.84 9.52
C PRO A 178 26.16 -8.11 8.75
N ASP A 179 26.26 -8.07 7.42
CA ASP A 179 26.16 -9.26 6.57
C ASP A 179 27.41 -10.16 6.71
N GLU A 180 27.40 -11.33 6.07
CA GLU A 180 28.54 -12.26 6.09
C GLU A 180 29.83 -11.65 5.52
N GLN A 181 29.73 -10.61 4.71
CA GLN A 181 30.83 -9.86 4.10
C GLN A 181 31.20 -8.60 4.89
N GLY A 182 30.56 -8.34 6.04
CA GLY A 182 30.80 -7.20 6.92
C GLY A 182 30.13 -5.88 6.48
N ARG A 183 29.27 -5.88 5.47
CA ARG A 183 28.48 -4.71 5.07
C ARG A 183 27.29 -4.55 6.01
N THR A 184 26.98 -3.31 6.37
CA THR A 184 25.83 -3.05 7.23
C THR A 184 24.54 -3.20 6.44
N SER A 185 23.62 -3.97 6.99
CA SER A 185 22.32 -4.25 6.42
C SER A 185 21.24 -3.83 7.40
N LEU A 186 20.25 -3.09 6.91
CA LEU A 186 19.10 -2.67 7.68
C LEU A 186 17.95 -3.66 7.44
N PRO A 187 17.55 -4.45 8.46
CA PRO A 187 16.35 -5.27 8.39
C PRO A 187 15.10 -4.38 8.39
N VAL A 188 14.19 -4.64 7.45
CA VAL A 188 12.93 -3.91 7.27
C VAL A 188 11.83 -4.93 7.07
N PHE A 189 10.68 -4.74 7.71
CA PHE A 189 9.57 -5.68 7.64
C PHE A 189 8.34 -5.06 6.99
N THR A 190 7.51 -5.84 6.33
CA THR A 190 6.23 -5.35 5.75
C THR A 190 5.05 -5.45 6.70
N SER A 191 5.25 -6.04 7.88
CA SER A 191 4.24 -6.09 8.94
C SER A 191 4.89 -6.41 10.29
N GLU A 192 4.21 -6.06 11.38
CA GLU A 192 4.65 -6.46 12.73
C GLU A 192 4.67 -7.98 12.91
N ALA A 193 3.80 -8.70 12.20
CA ALA A 193 3.78 -10.16 12.23
C ALA A 193 5.09 -10.74 11.65
N ARG A 194 5.61 -10.15 10.56
CA ARG A 194 6.91 -10.53 9.97
C ARG A 194 8.08 -10.16 10.87
N LEU A 195 8.03 -9.00 11.52
CA LEU A 195 9.01 -8.62 12.53
C LEU A 195 9.02 -9.61 13.70
N ARG A 196 7.85 -9.97 14.24
CA ARG A 196 7.73 -10.93 15.34
C ARG A 196 8.16 -12.34 14.95
N GLN A 197 7.96 -12.76 13.70
CA GLN A 197 8.47 -14.02 13.17
C GLN A 197 10.00 -14.07 13.21
N ALA A 198 10.68 -13.00 12.80
CA ALA A 198 12.14 -12.98 12.72
C ALA A 198 12.81 -12.69 14.07
N LEU A 199 12.26 -11.75 14.84
CA LEU A 199 12.92 -11.16 16.01
C LEU A 199 12.19 -11.38 17.34
N GLY A 200 10.96 -11.91 17.31
CA GLY A 200 10.09 -11.94 18.47
C GLY A 200 9.60 -10.54 18.87
N ASP A 201 9.35 -10.34 20.17
CA ASP A 201 8.94 -9.04 20.70
C ASP A 201 10.10 -8.04 20.59
N HIS A 202 10.00 -7.12 19.63
CA HIS A 202 11.02 -6.10 19.35
C HIS A 202 10.39 -4.72 19.21
N ASP A 203 10.97 -3.71 19.87
CA ASP A 203 10.59 -2.32 19.67
C ASP A 203 10.76 -1.92 18.20
N SER A 204 9.75 -1.24 17.66
CA SER A 204 9.71 -0.87 16.26
C SER A 204 9.02 0.48 16.01
N VAL A 205 9.16 0.97 14.79
CA VAL A 205 8.45 2.14 14.27
C VAL A 205 7.89 1.83 12.89
N VAL A 206 6.68 2.27 12.62
CA VAL A 206 6.05 2.17 11.31
C VAL A 206 6.41 3.42 10.50
N VAL A 207 6.87 3.23 9.28
CA VAL A 207 7.27 4.29 8.36
C VAL A 207 6.77 4.01 6.95
N SER A 208 6.58 5.06 6.18
CA SER A 208 6.41 4.94 4.72
C SER A 208 7.76 4.71 4.02
N SER A 209 7.70 4.09 2.84
CA SER A 209 8.87 3.98 1.93
C SER A 209 9.49 5.33 1.59
N LEU A 210 8.68 6.41 1.56
CA LEU A 210 9.15 7.77 1.33
C LEU A 210 10.00 8.31 2.50
N GLN A 211 9.56 8.07 3.74
CA GLN A 211 10.30 8.48 4.93
C GLN A 211 11.61 7.70 5.05
N LEU A 212 11.57 6.39 4.83
CA LEU A 212 12.75 5.54 4.91
C LEU A 212 13.82 5.94 3.88
N THR A 213 13.43 6.16 2.63
CA THR A 213 14.37 6.57 1.57
C THR A 213 14.90 7.98 1.76
N GLY A 214 14.07 8.90 2.26
CA GLY A 214 14.47 10.28 2.55
C GLY A 214 15.51 10.40 3.68
N HIS A 215 15.46 9.49 4.66
CA HIS A 215 16.34 9.49 5.83
C HIS A 215 17.38 8.34 5.81
N TRP A 216 17.60 7.73 4.65
CA TRP A 216 18.48 6.57 4.53
C TRP A 216 19.90 6.89 5.06
N PRO A 217 20.40 6.14 6.07
CA PRO A 217 21.55 6.57 6.87
C PRO A 217 22.85 6.60 6.07
N ASP A 218 23.05 5.64 5.18
CA ASP A 218 24.27 5.50 4.38
C ASP A 218 23.98 4.73 3.09
N SER A 219 24.42 5.27 1.95
CA SER A 219 24.21 4.65 0.62
C SER A 219 24.91 3.31 0.43
N SER A 220 25.89 2.97 1.28
CA SER A 220 26.56 1.66 1.29
C SER A 220 25.77 0.58 2.02
N TRP A 221 24.74 0.97 2.80
CA TRP A 221 23.94 0.01 3.54
C TRP A 221 22.92 -0.67 2.64
N GLN A 222 22.70 -1.95 2.88
CA GLN A 222 21.69 -2.73 2.17
C GLN A 222 20.37 -2.74 2.94
N LEU A 223 19.25 -2.79 2.22
CA LEU A 223 17.94 -3.06 2.80
C LEU A 223 17.69 -4.56 2.73
N LEU A 224 17.50 -5.19 3.89
CA LEU A 224 17.05 -6.58 3.98
C LEU A 224 15.56 -6.58 4.30
N LEU A 225 14.75 -6.90 3.32
CA LEU A 225 13.31 -7.00 3.45
C LEU A 225 12.93 -8.37 4.03
N ASN A 226 12.12 -8.38 5.08
CA ASN A 226 11.61 -9.57 5.76
C ASN A 226 12.66 -10.69 5.92
N PRO A 227 13.85 -10.41 6.48
CA PRO A 227 14.90 -11.41 6.65
C PRO A 227 14.42 -12.59 7.49
N GLU A 228 15.00 -13.77 7.28
CA GLU A 228 14.60 -15.04 7.93
C GLU A 228 13.15 -15.48 7.65
N THR A 229 12.54 -14.97 6.58
CA THR A 229 11.20 -15.38 6.13
C THR A 229 11.20 -15.82 4.66
N PRO A 230 10.16 -16.53 4.18
CA PRO A 230 10.03 -16.87 2.76
C PRO A 230 9.90 -15.65 1.82
N LEU A 231 9.57 -14.47 2.35
CA LEU A 231 9.45 -13.21 1.61
C LEU A 231 10.73 -12.37 1.69
N ALA A 232 11.86 -12.99 2.05
CA ALA A 232 13.13 -12.31 2.16
C ALA A 232 13.60 -11.78 0.80
N ALA A 233 14.01 -10.52 0.77
CA ALA A 233 14.66 -9.91 -0.39
C ALA A 233 15.77 -8.95 0.06
N ALA A 234 16.85 -8.86 -0.71
CA ALA A 234 17.91 -7.91 -0.46
C ALA A 234 17.90 -6.83 -1.56
N LEU A 235 17.86 -5.57 -1.14
CA LEU A 235 17.93 -4.40 -2.01
C LEU A 235 19.26 -3.68 -1.74
N PRO A 236 20.16 -3.60 -2.73
CA PRO A 236 21.40 -2.87 -2.59
C PRO A 236 21.16 -1.38 -2.29
N GLY A 237 22.08 -0.75 -1.54
CA GLY A 237 21.95 0.65 -1.16
C GLY A 237 21.90 1.62 -2.34
N GLU A 238 22.49 1.24 -3.48
CA GLU A 238 22.35 1.98 -4.73
C GLU A 238 20.91 1.98 -5.28
N ALA A 239 20.13 0.91 -5.10
CA ALA A 239 18.74 0.85 -5.52
C ALA A 239 17.85 1.73 -4.62
N VAL A 240 18.15 1.75 -3.32
CA VAL A 240 17.49 2.66 -2.37
C VAL A 240 17.84 4.12 -2.67
N SER A 241 19.10 4.39 -3.04
CA SER A 241 19.56 5.72 -3.43
C SER A 241 18.91 6.18 -4.74
N ALA A 242 18.84 5.30 -5.75
CA ALA A 242 18.15 5.59 -7.01
C ALA A 242 16.67 5.92 -6.77
N LEU A 243 16.00 5.21 -5.85
CA LEU A 243 14.64 5.54 -5.45
C LEU A 243 14.56 6.91 -4.78
N ARG A 244 15.47 7.22 -3.85
CA ARG A 244 15.52 8.54 -3.20
C ARG A 244 15.73 9.65 -4.23
N ASP A 245 16.59 9.45 -5.21
CA ASP A 245 16.90 10.44 -6.23
C ASP A 245 15.69 10.66 -7.15
N TRP A 246 15.03 9.59 -7.59
CA TRP A 246 13.77 9.66 -8.36
C TRP A 246 12.63 10.33 -7.57
N LEU A 247 12.46 9.98 -6.28
CA LEU A 247 11.49 10.64 -5.39
C LEU A 247 11.86 12.10 -5.12
N GLY A 248 13.16 12.41 -5.08
CA GLY A 248 13.70 13.74 -4.98
C GLY A 248 13.37 14.57 -6.21
N GLU A 249 13.54 14.02 -7.41
CA GLU A 249 13.13 14.65 -8.67
C GLU A 249 11.62 14.90 -8.71
N LEU A 250 10.80 13.92 -8.32
CA LEU A 250 9.35 14.12 -8.22
C LEU A 250 8.99 15.21 -7.21
N ARG A 251 9.62 15.21 -6.03
CA ARG A 251 9.41 16.25 -5.02
C ARG A 251 9.91 17.61 -5.51
N HIS A 252 11.03 17.69 -6.21
CA HIS A 252 11.54 18.93 -6.78
C HIS A 252 10.60 19.46 -7.86
N VAL A 253 10.04 18.60 -8.72
CA VAL A 253 9.01 19.02 -9.69
C VAL A 253 7.77 19.55 -8.97
N LEU A 254 7.34 18.93 -7.87
CA LEU A 254 6.20 19.38 -7.06
C LEU A 254 6.50 20.67 -6.27
N ASP A 255 7.70 20.80 -5.71
CA ASP A 255 8.16 21.94 -4.90
C ASP A 255 8.51 23.14 -5.77
N ASP A 256 9.10 22.94 -6.95
CA ASP A 256 9.35 24.00 -7.94
C ASP A 256 8.02 24.54 -8.48
N ALA A 257 7.04 23.67 -8.71
CA ALA A 257 5.67 24.09 -9.03
C ALA A 257 5.05 24.90 -7.87
N ALA A 258 5.28 24.48 -6.61
CA ALA A 258 4.77 25.17 -5.43
C ALA A 258 5.47 26.52 -5.15
N GLU A 259 6.79 26.61 -5.36
CA GLU A 259 7.59 27.82 -5.15
C GLU A 259 7.38 28.81 -6.30
N GLN A 260 7.19 28.36 -7.54
CA GLN A 260 6.74 29.21 -8.64
C GLN A 260 5.36 29.83 -8.34
N GLU A 261 4.45 29.06 -7.77
CA GLU A 261 3.15 29.56 -7.31
C GLU A 261 3.29 30.54 -6.13
N ARG A 262 4.22 30.30 -5.20
CA ARG A 262 4.51 31.20 -4.08
C ARG A 262 5.12 32.53 -4.57
N GLN A 263 6.02 32.47 -5.54
CA GLN A 263 6.64 33.63 -6.17
C GLN A 263 5.64 34.44 -7.02
N ARG A 264 4.67 33.77 -7.65
CA ARG A 264 3.50 34.41 -8.27
C ARG A 264 2.65 35.14 -7.24
N ARG A 265 2.42 34.57 -6.05
CA ARG A 265 1.68 35.23 -4.96
C ARG A 265 2.41 36.41 -4.35
N VAL A 266 3.72 36.33 -4.18
CA VAL A 266 4.53 37.47 -3.69
C VAL A 266 4.55 38.60 -4.74
N SER A 267 4.66 38.26 -6.03
CA SER A 267 4.50 39.25 -7.11
C SER A 267 3.08 39.83 -7.18
N ALA A 268 2.05 39.02 -6.93
CA ALA A 268 0.65 39.46 -6.89
C ALA A 268 0.30 40.25 -5.62
N ALA A 269 1.01 40.04 -4.50
CA ALA A 269 0.85 40.82 -3.27
C ALA A 269 1.45 42.24 -3.38
N TYR A 270 2.33 42.48 -4.36
CA TYR A 270 2.73 43.83 -4.79
C TYR A 270 1.69 44.50 -5.71
N ALA A 271 0.62 43.80 -6.10
CA ALA A 271 -0.55 44.40 -6.71
C ALA A 271 -1.59 44.71 -5.62
N ASP A 272 -1.85 46.01 -5.45
CA ASP A 272 -2.79 46.63 -4.52
C ASP A 272 -4.16 45.89 -4.49
N PRO A 273 -4.77 45.56 -3.32
CA PRO A 273 -5.89 44.60 -3.22
C PRO A 273 -7.24 45.05 -3.79
N SER A 274 -7.29 46.10 -4.60
CA SER A 274 -8.52 46.76 -5.02
C SER A 274 -8.82 46.57 -6.51
N THR A 275 -8.81 45.34 -7.02
CA THR A 275 -9.51 44.98 -8.27
C THR A 275 -9.84 43.49 -8.35
N VAL A 276 -10.60 42.97 -7.37
CA VAL A 276 -11.42 41.77 -7.63
C VAL A 276 -12.63 42.23 -8.45
N GLY A 277 -12.47 42.21 -9.77
CA GLY A 277 -13.54 42.46 -10.74
C GLY A 277 -13.74 41.21 -11.60
N VAL A 278 -14.98 40.72 -11.59
CA VAL A 278 -15.64 39.77 -12.52
C VAL A 278 -14.85 39.48 -13.81
N PRO A 279 -14.73 38.22 -14.26
CA PRO A 279 -14.08 37.90 -15.54
C PRO A 279 -14.79 38.63 -16.68
N VAL A 280 -14.07 39.52 -17.37
CA VAL A 280 -14.53 40.13 -18.62
C VAL A 280 -14.36 39.10 -19.73
N PRO A 281 -15.40 38.77 -20.52
CA PRO A 281 -15.25 37.92 -21.69
C PRO A 281 -14.36 38.64 -22.70
N ARG A 282 -13.20 38.07 -23.00
CA ARG A 282 -12.31 38.58 -24.06
C ARG A 282 -12.81 38.03 -25.40
N PRO A 283 -12.91 38.83 -26.47
CA PRO A 283 -13.34 38.35 -27.78
C PRO A 283 -12.36 37.31 -28.32
N ALA A 284 -12.92 36.27 -28.91
CA ALA A 284 -12.23 35.12 -29.48
C ALA A 284 -11.12 35.55 -30.46
N SER A 285 -9.92 35.01 -30.26
CA SER A 285 -8.89 34.97 -31.30
C SER A 285 -9.17 33.77 -32.20
N ASP A 286 -9.23 34.02 -33.51
CA ASP A 286 -9.42 33.16 -34.68
C ASP A 286 -10.21 31.83 -34.53
N PRO A 287 -11.20 31.57 -35.43
CA PRO A 287 -12.00 30.36 -35.35
C PRO A 287 -11.12 29.17 -35.76
N VAL A 288 -10.55 28.48 -34.78
CA VAL A 288 -10.40 27.04 -34.92
C VAL A 288 -11.81 26.53 -35.16
N VAL A 289 -12.06 25.91 -36.30
CA VAL A 289 -13.33 25.25 -36.58
C VAL A 289 -13.54 24.24 -35.45
N ASP A 290 -14.40 24.57 -34.50
CA ASP A 290 -14.75 23.69 -33.40
C ASP A 290 -15.64 22.61 -34.00
N GLU A 291 -15.01 21.52 -34.43
CA GLU A 291 -15.71 20.29 -34.73
C GLU A 291 -16.38 19.85 -33.43
N GLY A 292 -17.69 20.07 -33.35
CA GLY A 292 -18.52 19.66 -32.23
C GLY A 292 -18.35 18.18 -31.89
N PRO A 293 -18.96 17.71 -30.78
CA PRO A 293 -18.80 16.34 -30.33
C PRO A 293 -19.11 15.35 -31.45
N ASP A 294 -18.31 14.28 -31.53
CA ASP A 294 -18.46 13.27 -32.58
C ASP A 294 -19.90 12.71 -32.58
N PRO A 295 -20.66 12.88 -33.67
CA PRO A 295 -22.06 12.43 -33.72
C PRO A 295 -22.21 10.91 -33.66
N ASP A 296 -21.14 10.15 -33.92
CA ASP A 296 -21.15 8.69 -33.93
C ASP A 296 -20.81 8.08 -32.55
N VAL A 297 -20.52 8.91 -31.54
CA VAL A 297 -20.11 8.49 -30.20
C VAL A 297 -21.21 8.84 -29.17
N PRO A 298 -21.51 7.97 -28.19
CA PRO A 298 -22.50 8.27 -27.16
C PRO A 298 -22.12 9.54 -26.39
N LEU A 299 -23.11 10.42 -26.18
CA LEU A 299 -22.94 11.66 -25.42
C LEU A 299 -22.45 11.33 -23.99
N ARG A 300 -21.25 11.80 -23.67
CA ARG A 300 -20.69 11.79 -22.32
C ARG A 300 -20.32 13.20 -21.90
N LEU A 301 -20.42 13.46 -20.61
CA LEU A 301 -19.98 14.70 -20.01
C LEU A 301 -18.59 14.53 -19.45
N GLN A 302 -17.83 15.62 -19.48
CA GLN A 302 -16.45 15.67 -19.03
C GLN A 302 -16.19 16.91 -18.16
N LEU A 303 -15.37 16.73 -17.14
CA LEU A 303 -14.87 17.81 -16.28
C LEU A 303 -13.39 17.58 -16.00
N VAL A 304 -12.58 18.63 -16.13
CA VAL A 304 -11.14 18.56 -15.92
C VAL A 304 -10.80 18.86 -14.47
N ILE A 305 -9.99 18.01 -13.85
CA ILE A 305 -9.52 18.19 -12.47
C ILE A 305 -8.10 18.78 -12.49
N PRO A 306 -7.85 19.87 -11.75
CA PRO A 306 -6.50 20.36 -11.51
C PRO A 306 -5.60 19.29 -10.87
N HIS A 307 -4.33 19.20 -11.29
CA HIS A 307 -3.40 18.14 -10.84
C HIS A 307 -3.31 18.02 -9.32
N ARG A 308 -3.36 19.16 -8.61
CA ARG A 308 -3.33 19.23 -7.14
C ARG A 308 -4.45 18.46 -6.42
N TYR A 309 -5.56 18.14 -7.09
CA TYR A 309 -6.70 17.44 -6.49
C TYR A 309 -6.75 15.96 -6.85
N LEU A 310 -5.95 15.49 -7.81
CA LEU A 310 -5.96 14.08 -8.23
C LEU A 310 -5.75 13.09 -7.07
N PRO A 311 -4.81 13.32 -6.12
CA PRO A 311 -4.64 12.42 -4.97
C PRO A 311 -5.90 12.32 -4.10
N SER A 312 -6.64 13.40 -3.91
CA SER A 312 -7.87 13.39 -3.11
C SER A 312 -8.94 12.46 -3.71
N TYR A 313 -9.00 12.33 -5.04
CA TYR A 313 -9.92 11.36 -5.66
C TYR A 313 -9.41 9.93 -5.49
N LEU A 314 -8.14 9.65 -5.77
CA LEU A 314 -7.59 8.30 -5.75
C LEU A 314 -7.42 7.72 -4.34
N ASP A 315 -6.96 8.53 -3.38
CA ASP A 315 -6.56 8.07 -2.06
C ASP A 315 -7.66 8.29 -1.00
N GLU A 316 -8.42 9.38 -1.10
CA GLU A 316 -9.40 9.79 -0.08
C GLU A 316 -10.86 9.50 -0.48
N GLY A 317 -11.10 8.94 -1.67
CA GLY A 317 -12.46 8.61 -2.13
C GLY A 317 -13.35 9.83 -2.36
N TYR A 318 -12.74 10.99 -2.66
CA TYR A 318 -13.48 12.25 -2.80
C TYR A 318 -14.54 12.16 -3.91
N ASP A 319 -15.77 12.59 -3.59
CA ASP A 319 -16.96 12.38 -4.43
C ASP A 319 -17.58 13.67 -4.94
N ARG A 320 -16.90 14.81 -4.80
CA ARG A 320 -17.38 16.11 -5.27
C ARG A 320 -16.41 16.73 -6.26
N ALA A 321 -16.94 17.16 -7.39
CA ALA A 321 -16.18 17.87 -8.41
C ALA A 321 -16.76 19.27 -8.63
N ALA A 322 -15.88 20.25 -8.84
CA ALA A 322 -16.28 21.60 -9.21
C ALA A 322 -15.41 22.10 -10.37
N GLY A 323 -16.03 22.58 -11.44
CA GLY A 323 -15.31 22.95 -12.64
C GLY A 323 -16.21 23.15 -13.86
N LEU A 324 -15.57 23.34 -15.02
CA LEU A 324 -16.27 23.50 -16.29
C LEU A 324 -16.72 22.14 -16.84
N VAL A 325 -17.99 21.83 -16.67
CA VAL A 325 -18.63 20.65 -17.28
C VAL A 325 -18.90 20.94 -18.76
N HIS A 326 -18.49 20.03 -19.63
CA HIS A 326 -18.65 20.13 -21.09
C HIS A 326 -18.90 18.76 -21.71
N ALA A 327 -19.37 18.72 -22.95
CA ALA A 327 -19.52 17.47 -23.69
C ALA A 327 -18.16 16.91 -24.10
N TRP A 328 -17.96 15.61 -23.97
CA TRP A 328 -16.78 14.91 -24.47
C TRP A 328 -16.84 14.82 -26.00
N HIS A 329 -15.74 15.16 -26.69
CA HIS A 329 -15.72 15.23 -28.15
C HIS A 329 -15.41 13.90 -28.85
N GLY A 330 -15.00 12.85 -28.13
CA GLY A 330 -14.62 11.56 -28.70
C GLY A 330 -13.12 11.25 -28.53
N PRO A 331 -12.70 10.00 -28.82
CA PRO A 331 -11.31 9.57 -28.66
C PRO A 331 -10.37 10.32 -29.62
N GLU A 332 -9.14 10.61 -29.17
CA GLU A 332 -8.06 11.26 -29.94
C GLU A 332 -8.36 12.69 -30.46
N ARG A 333 -9.55 13.25 -30.18
CA ARG A 333 -9.92 14.60 -30.62
C ARG A 333 -9.47 15.71 -29.67
N ASP A 334 -9.18 15.36 -28.41
CA ASP A 334 -8.77 16.29 -27.37
C ASP A 334 -7.32 16.05 -26.93
N THR A 335 -6.61 17.15 -26.65
CA THR A 335 -5.34 17.17 -25.93
C THR A 335 -5.44 18.22 -24.82
N PRO A 336 -4.62 18.17 -23.74
CA PRO A 336 -4.69 19.13 -22.64
C PRO A 336 -4.72 20.59 -23.12
N VAL A 337 -3.79 20.98 -24.01
CA VAL A 337 -3.73 22.35 -24.53
C VAL A 337 -4.95 22.75 -25.37
N ARG A 338 -5.50 21.84 -26.21
CA ARG A 338 -6.69 22.12 -27.02
C ARG A 338 -7.92 22.26 -26.12
N LEU A 339 -8.01 21.41 -25.11
CA LEU A 339 -9.07 21.42 -24.12
C LEU A 339 -9.05 22.71 -23.32
N TYR A 340 -7.89 23.13 -22.80
CA TYR A 340 -7.78 24.35 -22.00
C TYR A 340 -8.10 25.62 -22.79
N ARG A 341 -7.61 25.71 -24.04
CA ARG A 341 -7.90 26.85 -24.92
C ARG A 341 -9.39 26.96 -25.23
N ARG A 342 -10.05 25.84 -25.55
CA ARG A 342 -11.49 25.81 -25.83
C ARG A 342 -12.33 26.17 -24.61
N LEU A 343 -11.93 25.71 -23.43
CA LEU A 343 -12.62 25.97 -22.17
C LEU A 343 -12.26 27.34 -21.55
N GLY A 344 -11.33 28.09 -22.15
CA GLY A 344 -10.86 29.37 -21.61
C GLY A 344 -10.11 29.24 -20.27
N LEU A 345 -9.54 28.05 -20.01
CA LEU A 345 -8.84 27.71 -18.76
C LEU A 345 -7.39 28.21 -18.73
N LEU A 346 -6.96 29.09 -19.63
CA LEU A 346 -5.58 29.62 -19.70
C LEU A 346 -5.49 31.08 -19.26
N GLY A 347 -6.33 31.46 -18.30
CA GLY A 347 -6.37 32.82 -17.74
C GLY A 347 -5.33 33.04 -16.62
N ALA A 348 -5.10 34.31 -16.29
CA ALA A 348 -4.27 34.67 -15.14
C ALA A 348 -4.89 34.11 -13.84
N GLY A 349 -4.14 33.29 -13.11
CA GLY A 349 -4.60 32.61 -11.89
C GLY A 349 -5.28 31.24 -12.12
N SER A 350 -5.28 30.73 -13.36
CA SER A 350 -5.76 29.38 -13.65
C SER A 350 -4.78 28.30 -13.17
N PRO A 351 -5.27 27.14 -12.68
CA PRO A 351 -4.42 26.01 -12.29
C PRO A 351 -3.95 25.13 -13.46
N PHE A 352 -4.23 25.53 -14.71
CA PHE A 352 -3.90 24.79 -15.93
C PHE A 352 -2.92 25.59 -16.80
N GLU A 353 -1.91 24.91 -17.37
CA GLU A 353 -0.87 25.55 -18.18
C GLU A 353 -0.80 24.94 -19.59
N GLU A 354 -0.39 25.73 -20.59
CA GLU A 354 -0.25 25.20 -21.96
C GLU A 354 0.84 24.13 -22.09
N SER A 355 1.78 24.09 -21.14
CA SER A 355 2.86 23.11 -21.06
C SER A 355 2.51 21.82 -20.33
N ASP A 356 1.26 21.65 -19.85
CA ASP A 356 0.85 20.42 -19.15
C ASP A 356 0.97 19.21 -20.10
N GLU A 357 1.80 18.25 -19.71
CA GLU A 357 2.04 17.01 -20.48
C GLU A 357 0.89 16.01 -20.36
N TRP A 358 0.01 16.17 -19.36
CA TRP A 358 -1.17 15.36 -19.14
C TRP A 358 -2.20 16.13 -18.31
N VAL A 359 -3.46 15.66 -18.29
CA VAL A 359 -4.49 16.18 -17.38
C VAL A 359 -5.50 15.11 -16.99
N ALA A 360 -5.95 15.16 -15.73
CA ALA A 360 -7.01 14.31 -15.23
C ALA A 360 -8.40 14.84 -15.63
N ALA A 361 -9.28 13.96 -16.11
CA ALA A 361 -10.66 14.29 -16.46
C ALA A 361 -11.64 13.25 -15.91
N LEU A 362 -12.72 13.73 -15.31
CA LEU A 362 -13.88 12.90 -14.97
C LEU A 362 -14.80 12.81 -16.16
N ARG A 363 -15.27 11.60 -16.48
CA ARG A 363 -16.18 11.33 -17.58
C ARG A 363 -17.35 10.47 -17.13
N TRP A 364 -18.58 10.91 -17.43
CA TRP A 364 -19.79 10.18 -17.03
C TRP A 364 -20.88 10.29 -18.09
N SER A 365 -21.86 9.39 -18.02
CA SER A 365 -23.05 9.44 -18.86
C SER A 365 -24.10 10.36 -18.23
N PRO A 366 -24.78 11.23 -19.00
CA PRO A 366 -25.85 12.07 -18.46
C PRO A 366 -26.98 11.19 -17.89
N GLY A 367 -27.44 11.51 -16.68
CA GLY A 367 -28.60 10.89 -16.04
C GLY A 367 -29.92 11.59 -16.37
N GLU A 368 -31.06 11.07 -15.89
CA GLU A 368 -32.40 11.67 -16.12
C GLU A 368 -32.52 13.11 -15.62
N ASP A 369 -31.79 13.48 -14.56
CA ASP A 369 -31.79 14.83 -13.98
C ASP A 369 -30.75 15.77 -14.63
N THR A 370 -30.00 15.31 -15.65
CA THR A 370 -28.96 16.11 -16.30
C THR A 370 -29.59 17.06 -17.33
N PRO A 371 -29.40 18.39 -17.22
CA PRO A 371 -29.99 19.33 -18.16
C PRO A 371 -29.54 19.07 -19.61
N GLU A 372 -30.47 18.97 -20.57
CA GLU A 372 -30.17 18.73 -22.00
C GLU A 372 -29.17 19.75 -22.60
N GLU A 373 -29.13 20.94 -22.01
CA GLU A 373 -28.21 22.02 -22.35
C GLU A 373 -26.74 21.69 -22.12
N TRP A 374 -26.39 20.75 -21.23
CA TRP A 374 -25.01 20.31 -21.01
C TRP A 374 -24.46 19.50 -22.20
N GLY A 375 -25.35 18.87 -22.98
CA GLY A 375 -24.99 18.16 -24.21
C GLY A 375 -24.81 19.04 -25.44
N ARG A 376 -25.12 20.35 -25.35
CA ARG A 376 -25.06 21.29 -26.50
C ARG A 376 -23.70 21.99 -26.66
N GLY A 377 -22.67 21.56 -25.94
CA GLY A 377 -21.27 21.94 -26.16
C GLY A 377 -20.80 23.22 -25.47
N GLN A 378 -21.64 23.94 -24.72
CA GLN A 378 -21.19 25.12 -23.97
C GLN A 378 -20.72 24.73 -22.56
N PRO A 379 -19.46 25.07 -22.18
CA PRO A 379 -18.93 24.72 -20.87
C PRO A 379 -19.58 25.55 -19.76
N ARG A 380 -19.94 24.91 -18.64
CA ARG A 380 -20.58 25.58 -17.50
C ARG A 380 -19.87 25.28 -16.19
N MET A 381 -19.71 26.31 -15.37
CA MET A 381 -19.11 26.19 -14.04
C MET A 381 -20.16 25.60 -13.10
N GLU A 382 -19.93 24.38 -12.64
CA GLU A 382 -20.85 23.66 -11.77
C GLU A 382 -20.10 22.98 -10.63
N SER A 383 -20.81 22.73 -9.52
CA SER A 383 -20.34 21.87 -8.43
C SER A 383 -21.30 20.71 -8.29
N LEU A 384 -20.81 19.49 -8.49
CA LEU A 384 -21.62 18.27 -8.54
C LEU A 384 -21.03 17.18 -7.63
N VAL A 385 -21.92 16.29 -7.17
CA VAL A 385 -21.53 15.00 -6.61
C VAL A 385 -21.34 14.05 -7.79
N VAL A 386 -20.20 13.37 -7.83
CA VAL A 386 -19.82 12.49 -8.93
C VAL A 386 -20.80 11.31 -8.99
N PRO A 387 -21.48 11.08 -10.13
CA PRO A 387 -22.45 9.99 -10.25
C PRO A 387 -21.77 8.63 -10.27
N ASP A 388 -22.53 7.60 -9.91
CA ASP A 388 -22.07 6.21 -9.94
C ASP A 388 -21.59 5.80 -11.34
N GLY A 389 -20.48 5.06 -11.40
CA GLY A 389 -19.88 4.63 -12.66
C GLY A 389 -19.12 5.74 -13.42
N THR A 390 -18.82 6.88 -12.78
CA THR A 390 -17.95 7.90 -13.37
C THR A 390 -16.54 7.33 -13.59
N GLU A 391 -15.98 7.59 -14.75
CA GLU A 391 -14.65 7.17 -15.17
C GLU A 391 -13.66 8.32 -14.99
N LEU A 392 -12.54 8.08 -14.30
CA LEU A 392 -11.41 9.00 -14.18
C LEU A 392 -10.38 8.65 -15.25
N HIS A 393 -10.10 9.60 -16.13
CA HIS A 393 -9.21 9.46 -17.27
C HIS A 393 -7.98 10.35 -17.14
N CYS A 394 -6.85 9.89 -17.67
CA CYS A 394 -5.65 10.68 -17.91
C CYS A 394 -5.53 10.98 -19.41
N LEU A 395 -5.65 12.25 -19.78
CA LEU A 395 -5.47 12.70 -21.15
C LEU A 395 -4.04 13.23 -21.33
N HIS A 396 -3.25 12.60 -22.17
CA HIS A 396 -1.86 12.96 -22.44
C HIS A 396 -1.74 14.00 -23.57
N HIS A 397 -0.62 14.73 -23.58
CA HIS A 397 -0.25 15.69 -24.61
C HIS A 397 -0.27 15.10 -26.04
N ASP A 398 0.07 13.81 -26.17
CA ASP A 398 0.08 13.06 -27.42
C ASP A 398 -1.32 12.60 -27.90
N GLY A 399 -2.37 12.92 -27.14
CA GLY A 399 -3.76 12.54 -27.45
C GLY A 399 -4.17 11.17 -26.93
N ARG A 400 -3.29 10.44 -26.24
CA ARG A 400 -3.68 9.20 -25.54
C ARG A 400 -4.62 9.51 -24.38
N ASP A 401 -5.64 8.68 -24.25
CA ASP A 401 -6.66 8.75 -23.19
C ASP A 401 -6.65 7.42 -22.43
N GLU A 402 -6.14 7.46 -21.20
CA GLU A 402 -5.97 6.27 -20.34
C GLU A 402 -6.99 6.29 -19.20
N LEU A 403 -7.75 5.21 -19.03
CA LEU A 403 -8.68 5.07 -17.92
C LEU A 403 -7.90 4.69 -16.65
N LEU A 404 -7.96 5.54 -15.62
CA LEU A 404 -7.27 5.34 -14.35
C LEU A 404 -8.13 4.62 -13.31
N ALA A 405 -9.39 5.04 -13.15
CA ALA A 405 -10.27 4.52 -12.11
C ALA A 405 -11.76 4.71 -12.44
N ARG A 406 -12.62 3.96 -11.77
CA ARG A 406 -14.08 4.05 -11.83
C ARG A 406 -14.63 4.33 -10.43
N PHE A 407 -15.56 5.29 -10.32
CA PHE A 407 -16.20 5.62 -9.06
C PHE A 407 -17.35 4.66 -8.75
N ASP A 408 -17.32 4.06 -7.57
CA ASP A 408 -18.43 3.31 -6.98
C ASP A 408 -19.10 4.17 -5.91
N ALA A 409 -20.32 4.62 -6.18
CA ALA A 409 -21.08 5.49 -5.29
C ALA A 409 -21.57 4.77 -4.03
N ALA A 410 -21.78 3.45 -4.09
CA ALA A 410 -22.21 2.65 -2.94
C ALA A 410 -21.05 2.48 -1.94
N ALA A 411 -19.83 2.31 -2.44
CA ALA A 411 -18.62 2.20 -1.62
C ALA A 411 -17.94 3.56 -1.34
N ARG A 412 -18.36 4.64 -2.03
CA ARG A 412 -17.71 5.98 -2.04
C ARG A 412 -16.20 5.87 -2.25
N ARG A 413 -15.79 5.08 -3.23
CA ARG A 413 -14.38 4.80 -3.52
C ARG A 413 -14.13 4.76 -5.02
N TRP A 414 -12.94 5.20 -5.42
CA TRP A 414 -12.43 5.03 -6.76
C TRP A 414 -11.71 3.68 -6.86
N SER A 415 -12.19 2.81 -7.74
CA SER A 415 -11.57 1.51 -8.01
C SER A 415 -10.73 1.61 -9.28
N PRO A 416 -9.45 1.22 -9.27
CA PRO A 416 -8.60 1.26 -10.46
C PRO A 416 -9.21 0.38 -11.57
N ALA A 417 -9.06 0.84 -12.81
CA ALA A 417 -9.69 0.25 -13.98
C ALA A 417 -9.01 -1.00 -14.52
#